data_AF-T1CQR4-F1
#
_entry.id   AF-T1CQR4-F1
#
_cell.length_a   1.000
_cell.length_b   1.000
_cell.length_c   1.000
_cell.angle_alpha   90.00
_cell.angle_beta   90.00
_cell.angle_gamma   90.00
#
_symmetry.space_group_name_H-M   'P 1'
#
loop_
_entity.id
_entity.type
_entity.pdbx_description
1 polymer ?
#
loop_
_entity_poly.entity_id
_entity_poly.type
_entity_poly.pdbx_seq_one_letter_code
_entity_poly.pdbx_strand_id
1 'polypeptide(L)'
;AHRRWLSEFVFPAPWSQIAFEEHRRAIEDRLAQCARLEQALREAVPQWRFAPVVEAIQALRGVQFTVAVGLIAEIGDLSRFEHPRQLMAWLGVTPSEHSSGGSR
;
A
#
# COMPACT_ATOMS: atom_id res chain seq x y z
N ALA A 1 -19.89 -11.89 1.48
CA ALA A 1 -21.25 -11.51 1.03
C ALA A 1 -21.25 -11.07 -0.44
N HIS A 2 -20.50 -10.03 -0.80
CA HIS A 2 -20.50 -9.44 -2.16
C HIS A 2 -20.22 -10.41 -3.34
N ARG A 3 -19.17 -11.26 -3.27
CA ARG A 3 -18.84 -12.22 -4.36
C ARG A 3 -19.93 -13.27 -4.61
N ARG A 4 -20.63 -13.68 -3.54
CA ARG A 4 -21.75 -14.63 -3.62
C ARG A 4 -22.96 -14.01 -4.32
N TRP A 5 -23.26 -12.76 -4.00
CA TRP A 5 -24.29 -12.00 -4.70
C TRP A 5 -23.96 -11.83 -6.19
N LEU A 6 -22.70 -11.53 -6.54
CA LEU A 6 -22.31 -11.44 -7.94
C LEU A 6 -22.54 -12.75 -8.70
N SER A 7 -22.35 -13.95 -8.10
CA SER A 7 -22.61 -15.25 -8.78
C SER A 7 -24.06 -15.51 -9.17
N GLU A 8 -24.99 -14.70 -8.69
CA GLU A 8 -26.41 -14.86 -9.01
C GLU A 8 -26.77 -14.25 -10.38
N PHE A 9 -25.89 -13.43 -10.97
CA PHE A 9 -26.13 -12.83 -12.28
C PHE A 9 -25.85 -13.81 -13.42
N VAL A 10 -26.83 -13.96 -14.31
CA VAL A 10 -26.74 -14.70 -15.56
C VAL A 10 -27.20 -13.81 -16.70
N PHE A 11 -26.37 -13.69 -17.73
CA PHE A 11 -26.67 -12.87 -18.91
C PHE A 11 -27.24 -13.73 -20.05
N PRO A 12 -28.31 -13.28 -20.72
CA PRO A 12 -28.91 -14.03 -21.83
C PRO A 12 -27.99 -14.19 -23.04
N ALA A 13 -27.11 -13.22 -23.29
CA ALA A 13 -26.15 -13.28 -24.39
C ALA A 13 -24.88 -14.05 -23.96
N PRO A 14 -24.50 -15.15 -24.64
CA PRO A 14 -23.36 -15.98 -24.25
C PRO A 14 -22.04 -15.21 -24.14
N TRP A 15 -21.79 -14.26 -25.06
CA TRP A 15 -20.58 -13.45 -25.06
C TRP A 15 -20.48 -12.51 -23.86
N SER A 16 -21.60 -11.95 -23.42
CA SER A 16 -21.67 -11.11 -22.23
C SER A 16 -21.43 -11.93 -20.96
N GLN A 17 -21.97 -13.17 -20.91
CA GLN A 17 -21.73 -14.08 -19.79
C GLN A 17 -20.24 -14.44 -19.66
N ILE A 18 -19.57 -14.77 -20.78
CA ILE A 18 -18.14 -15.08 -20.81
C ILE A 18 -17.31 -13.88 -20.31
N ALA A 19 -17.58 -12.68 -20.82
CA ALA A 19 -16.86 -11.48 -20.40
C ALA A 19 -17.04 -11.20 -18.89
N PHE A 20 -18.26 -11.38 -18.38
CA PHE A 20 -18.56 -11.23 -16.96
C PHE A 20 -17.79 -12.22 -16.09
N GLU A 21 -17.76 -13.50 -16.48
CA GLU A 21 -17.02 -14.54 -15.76
C GLU A 21 -15.52 -14.29 -15.78
N GLU A 22 -14.96 -13.86 -16.92
CA GLU A 22 -13.54 -13.53 -17.04
C GLU A 22 -13.13 -12.37 -16.14
N HIS A 23 -13.93 -11.30 -16.09
CA HIS A 23 -13.66 -10.18 -15.18
C HIS A 23 -13.66 -10.61 -13.70
N ARG A 24 -14.56 -11.51 -13.32
CA ARG A 24 -14.58 -12.03 -11.94
C ARG A 24 -13.36 -12.86 -11.63
N ARG A 25 -12.97 -13.76 -12.55
CA ARG A 25 -11.75 -14.57 -12.40
C ARG A 25 -10.53 -13.67 -12.25
N ALA A 26 -10.42 -12.63 -13.08
CA ALA A 26 -9.33 -11.67 -12.99
C ALA A 26 -9.24 -11.02 -11.60
N ILE A 27 -10.37 -10.63 -11.00
CA ILE A 27 -10.40 -10.09 -9.62
C ILE A 27 -9.91 -11.14 -8.62
N GLU A 28 -10.41 -12.37 -8.71
CA GLU A 28 -10.01 -13.45 -7.80
C GLU A 28 -8.51 -13.77 -7.91
N ASP A 29 -7.96 -13.80 -9.12
CA ASP A 29 -6.55 -14.02 -9.37
C ASP A 29 -5.67 -12.90 -8.80
N ARG A 30 -6.10 -11.64 -8.94
CA ARG A 30 -5.39 -10.50 -8.36
C ARG A 30 -5.41 -10.53 -6.84
N LEU A 31 -6.56 -10.87 -6.23
CA LEU A 31 -6.65 -11.04 -4.77
C LEU A 31 -5.74 -12.18 -4.29
N ALA A 32 -5.74 -13.31 -4.99
CA ALA A 32 -4.87 -14.44 -4.67
C ALA A 32 -3.38 -14.06 -4.82
N GLN A 33 -3.04 -13.26 -5.83
CA GLN A 33 -1.69 -12.74 -6.01
C GLN A 33 -1.27 -11.82 -4.86
N CYS A 34 -2.14 -10.87 -4.45
CA CYS A 34 -1.87 -10.01 -3.30
C CYS A 34 -1.61 -10.83 -2.04
N ALA A 35 -2.42 -11.86 -1.76
CA ALA A 35 -2.23 -12.73 -0.60
C ALA A 35 -0.88 -13.47 -0.64
N ARG A 36 -0.49 -14.01 -1.81
CA ARG A 36 0.82 -14.67 -1.96
C ARG A 36 1.99 -13.71 -1.76
N LEU A 37 1.88 -12.48 -2.27
CA LEU A 37 2.93 -11.47 -2.10
C LEU A 37 3.02 -11.00 -0.64
N GLU A 38 1.89 -10.79 0.03
CA GLU A 38 1.88 -10.44 1.45
C GLU A 38 2.53 -11.55 2.29
N GLN A 39 2.23 -12.82 1.99
CA GLN A 39 2.87 -13.95 2.66
C GLN A 39 4.39 -13.98 2.43
N ALA A 40 4.85 -13.77 1.19
CA ALA A 40 6.27 -13.68 0.89
C ALA A 40 6.96 -12.52 1.64
N LEU A 41 6.28 -11.38 1.81
CA LEU A 41 6.79 -10.28 2.63
C LEU A 41 6.90 -10.68 4.11
N ARG A 42 5.91 -11.40 4.66
CA ARG A 42 5.94 -11.87 6.06
C ARG A 42 7.11 -12.82 6.32
N GLU A 43 7.49 -13.61 5.32
CA GLU A 43 8.64 -14.51 5.41
C GLU A 43 9.98 -13.77 5.25
N ALA A 44 10.03 -12.75 4.39
CA ALA A 44 11.25 -12.00 4.11
C ALA A 44 11.61 -10.95 5.19
N VAL A 45 10.60 -10.24 5.73
CA VAL A 45 10.82 -9.12 6.67
C VAL A 45 11.65 -9.51 7.90
N PRO A 46 11.47 -10.66 8.57
CA PRO A 46 12.29 -11.04 9.72
C PRO A 46 13.79 -11.12 9.43
N GLN A 47 14.18 -11.38 8.18
CA GLN A 47 15.58 -11.44 7.75
C GLN A 47 16.13 -10.10 7.25
N TRP A 48 15.27 -9.10 7.09
CA TRP A 48 15.64 -7.79 6.59
C TRP A 48 16.22 -6.92 7.72
N ARG A 49 17.30 -6.18 7.43
CA ARG A 49 17.98 -5.31 8.42
C ARG A 49 17.05 -4.29 9.09
N PHE A 50 15.95 -3.92 8.45
CA PHE A 50 14.99 -2.94 8.97
C PHE A 50 13.78 -3.57 9.67
N ALA A 51 13.77 -4.88 9.94
CA ALA A 51 12.67 -5.55 10.64
C ALA A 51 12.25 -4.84 11.95
N PRO A 52 13.19 -4.39 12.82
CA PRO A 52 12.81 -3.67 14.04
C PRO A 52 12.12 -2.33 13.78
N VAL A 53 12.47 -1.66 12.67
CA VAL A 53 11.85 -0.39 12.28
C VAL A 53 10.44 -0.61 11.74
N VAL A 54 10.25 -1.67 10.93
CA VAL A 54 8.93 -2.07 10.45
C VAL A 54 8.00 -2.37 11.62
N GLU A 55 8.47 -3.12 12.63
CA GLU A 55 7.72 -3.42 13.84
C GLU A 55 7.36 -2.14 14.63
N ALA A 56 8.32 -1.23 14.81
CA ALA A 56 8.09 0.04 15.50
C ALA A 56 7.02 0.90 14.79
N ILE A 57 7.05 0.96 13.46
CA ILE A 57 6.05 1.70 12.69
C ILE A 57 4.67 1.01 12.75
N GLN A 58 4.64 -0.32 12.71
CA GLN A 58 3.40 -1.08 12.80
C GLN A 58 2.71 -0.92 14.17
N ALA A 59 3.45 -0.57 15.23
CA ALA A 59 2.88 -0.25 16.54
C ALA A 59 2.01 1.04 16.53
N LEU A 60 2.15 1.89 15.50
CA LEU A 60 1.31 3.07 15.36
C LEU A 60 -0.12 2.68 14.96
N ARG A 61 -1.11 3.26 15.65
CA ARG A 61 -2.53 2.98 15.39
C ARG A 61 -2.88 3.23 13.93
N GLY A 62 -3.45 2.22 13.28
CA GLY A 62 -3.91 2.30 11.89
C GLY A 62 -2.84 1.93 10.86
N VAL A 63 -1.60 1.69 11.27
CA VAL A 63 -0.54 1.26 10.35
C VAL A 63 -0.53 -0.26 10.23
N GLN A 64 -0.88 -0.76 9.06
CA GLN A 64 -0.87 -2.19 8.76
C GLN A 64 0.52 -2.65 8.30
N PHE A 65 0.78 -3.95 8.39
CA PHE A 65 2.06 -4.58 8.02
C PHE A 65 2.56 -4.13 6.64
N THR A 66 1.76 -4.30 5.59
CA THR A 66 2.15 -3.93 4.21
C THR A 66 2.47 -2.45 4.06
N VAL A 67 1.78 -1.57 4.81
CA VAL A 67 2.04 -0.14 4.82
C VAL A 67 3.38 0.16 5.50
N ALA A 68 3.66 -0.45 6.66
CA ALA A 68 4.93 -0.28 7.37
C ALA A 68 6.12 -0.76 6.52
N VAL A 69 5.99 -1.93 5.89
CA VAL A 69 7.01 -2.50 5.00
C VAL A 69 7.24 -1.59 3.80
N GLY A 70 6.16 -1.17 3.11
CA GLY A 70 6.26 -0.28 1.96
C GLY A 70 6.91 1.05 2.33
N LEU A 71 6.50 1.67 3.43
CA LEU A 71 7.07 2.93 3.89
C LEU A 71 8.58 2.85 4.12
N ILE A 72 9.05 1.81 4.80
CA ILE A 72 10.48 1.61 5.04
C ILE A 72 11.24 1.18 3.79
N ALA A 73 10.60 0.44 2.88
CA ALA A 73 11.22 0.07 1.61
C ALA A 73 11.47 1.30 0.72
N GLU A 74 10.54 2.26 0.70
CA GLU A 74 10.65 3.50 -0.06
C GLU A 74 11.60 4.51 0.60
N ILE A 75 11.50 4.70 1.91
CA ILE A 75 12.33 5.68 2.62
C ILE A 75 13.77 5.18 2.82
N GLY A 76 13.93 3.88 3.04
CA GLY A 76 15.19 3.24 3.37
C GLY A 76 15.71 3.68 4.74
N ASP A 77 17.01 3.97 4.79
CA ASP A 77 17.67 4.36 6.02
C ASP A 77 17.24 5.76 6.48
N LEU A 78 16.52 5.83 7.60
CA LEU A 78 16.04 7.09 8.17
C LEU A 78 17.18 7.99 8.65
N SER A 79 18.37 7.44 8.93
CA SER A 79 19.53 8.23 9.37
C SER A 79 20.07 9.17 8.28
N ARG A 80 19.65 9.02 7.02
CA ARG A 80 19.98 9.97 5.94
C ARG A 80 19.41 11.37 6.15
N PHE A 81 18.44 11.51 7.06
CA PHE A 81 17.86 12.79 7.44
C PHE A 81 18.42 13.23 8.80
N GLU A 82 19.18 14.31 8.83
CA GLU A 82 19.75 14.84 10.07
C GLU A 82 18.68 15.37 11.03
N HIS A 83 17.55 15.82 10.48
CA HIS A 83 16.44 16.38 11.24
C HIS A 83 15.09 15.87 10.69
N PRO A 84 14.11 15.47 11.52
CA PRO A 84 12.82 14.93 11.06
C PRO A 84 12.07 15.84 10.06
N ARG A 85 12.20 17.16 10.20
CA ARG A 85 11.68 18.13 9.21
C ARG A 85 12.18 17.90 7.78
N GLN A 86 13.41 17.41 7.58
CA GLN A 86 13.94 17.09 6.26
C GLN A 86 13.19 15.91 5.64
N LEU A 87 12.87 14.88 6.43
CA LEU A 87 12.02 13.77 5.99
C LEU A 87 10.62 14.29 5.61
N MET A 88 10.01 15.12 6.45
CA MET A 88 8.68 15.68 6.19
C MET A 88 8.64 16.58 4.96
N ALA A 89 9.72 17.31 4.67
CA ALA A 89 9.89 18.07 3.44
C ALA A 89 10.09 17.15 2.23
N TRP A 90 10.89 16.10 2.35
CA TRP A 90 11.13 15.11 1.30
C TRP A 90 9.84 14.35 0.91
N LEU A 91 9.01 14.01 1.89
CA LEU A 91 7.69 13.41 1.67
C LEU A 91 6.66 14.39 1.09
N GLY A 92 6.94 15.70 1.07
CA GLY A 92 6.00 16.72 0.59
C GLY A 92 4.79 16.96 1.50
N VAL A 93 4.85 16.53 2.76
CA VAL A 93 3.73 16.61 3.72
C VAL A 93 3.76 17.87 4.60
N THR A 94 4.78 18.72 4.43
CA THR A 94 4.84 20.01 5.13
C THR A 94 4.34 21.11 4.18
N PRO A 95 3.18 21.75 4.46
CA PRO A 95 2.76 22.92 3.71
C PRO A 95 3.83 24.01 3.85
N SER A 96 4.24 24.61 2.74
CA SER A 96 5.10 25.79 2.75
C SER A 96 4.34 26.96 2.14
N GLU A 97 4.26 28.06 2.87
CA GLU A 97 3.72 29.32 2.37
C GLU A 97 4.88 30.21 1.93
N HIS A 98 4.87 30.60 0.65
CA HIS A 98 5.80 31.59 0.12
C HIS A 98 5.14 32.96 0.23
N SER A 99 5.29 33.64 1.37
CA SER A 99 4.83 35.03 1.49
C SER A 99 5.84 35.96 0.82
N SER A 100 5.47 36.52 -0.33
CA SER A 100 6.23 37.61 -0.99
C SER A 100 5.90 39.00 -0.40
N GLY A 101 5.19 39.06 0.73
CA GLY A 101 4.77 40.30 1.38
C GLY A 101 5.84 40.83 2.34
N GLY A 102 6.84 41.54 1.82
CA GLY A 102 7.84 42.19 2.67
C GLY A 102 8.95 42.97 1.97
N SER A 103 8.92 43.08 0.63
CA SER A 103 9.79 43.99 -0.09
C SER A 103 8.96 45.18 -0.59
N ARG A 104 8.82 46.19 0.28
CA ARG A 104 8.51 47.57 -0.09
C ARG A 104 9.34 48.48 0.79
#